data_AF-M5BXP8-F1
#
_entry.id   AF-M5BXP8-F1
#
_cell.length_a   1.000
_cell.length_b   1.000
_cell.length_c   1.000
_cell.angle_alpha   90.00
_cell.angle_beta   90.00
_cell.angle_gamma   90.00
#
_symmetry.space_group_name_H-M   'P 1'
#
loop_
_entity.id
_entity.type
_entity.pdbx_description
1 polymer ?
#
loop_
_entity_poly.entity_id
_entity_poly.type
_entity_poly.pdbx_seq_one_letter_code
_entity_poly.pdbx_strand_id
1 'polypeptide(L)'
;MSSHEEQRAKQRLEEYINQRTNLIAEERAERFDAQVIASATEKEKRAAEIVSALRAKEAKEIWSASPEKLMYPGMEFLIARETILNTKLFAVVKKLPKGAILHGHMDAMCDAKFLYQNALKYPQMHVRVNSLITSDSSLPLPQFKPLTADLCTQFLNAPGLTSENYTPDSWVPLQKARNEFEYGPEEFDKWIVGTMMINPKEAYVDYNTSVKIWEKFGSTFRVAGV
;
A
#
# COMPACT_ATOMS: atom_id res chain seq x y z
N MET A 1 -26.11 49.27 -24.18
CA MET A 1 -25.40 49.53 -22.91
C MET A 1 -24.63 50.82 -23.08
N SER A 2 -24.74 51.74 -22.14
CA SER A 2 -24.06 53.04 -22.21
C SER A 2 -22.54 52.83 -22.10
N SER A 3 -21.73 53.61 -22.83
CA SER A 3 -20.26 53.62 -22.72
C SER A 3 -19.77 53.70 -21.26
N HIS A 4 -20.53 54.40 -20.42
CA HIS A 4 -20.27 54.54 -18.99
C HIS A 4 -20.50 53.24 -18.19
N GLU A 5 -21.46 52.40 -18.57
CA GLU A 5 -21.69 51.10 -17.92
C GLU A 5 -20.59 50.10 -18.28
N GLU A 6 -20.11 50.12 -19.52
CA GLU A 6 -19.02 49.27 -19.98
C GLU A 6 -17.70 49.64 -19.27
N GLN A 7 -17.44 50.93 -19.10
CA GLN A 7 -16.26 51.42 -18.39
C GLN A 7 -16.29 51.07 -16.89
N ARG A 8 -17.48 51.14 -16.27
CA ARG A 8 -17.68 50.71 -14.87
C ARG A 8 -17.52 49.21 -14.69
N ALA A 9 -17.95 48.40 -15.67
CA ALA A 9 -17.75 46.96 -15.65
C ALA A 9 -16.26 46.58 -15.75
N LYS A 10 -15.49 47.27 -16.61
CA LYS A 10 -14.03 47.08 -16.72
C LYS A 10 -13.31 47.39 -15.41
N GLN A 11 -13.64 48.51 -14.75
CA GLN A 11 -13.06 48.88 -13.46
C GLN A 11 -13.33 47.83 -12.37
N ARG A 12 -14.56 47.30 -12.29
CA ARG A 12 -14.90 46.24 -11.33
C ARG A 12 -14.14 44.94 -11.60
N LEU A 13 -13.93 44.60 -12.87
CA LEU A 13 -13.15 43.43 -13.26
C LEU A 13 -11.68 43.57 -12.87
N GLU A 14 -11.08 44.74 -13.10
CA GLU A 14 -9.71 45.05 -12.68
C GLU A 14 -9.55 45.00 -11.16
N GLU A 15 -10.49 45.60 -10.42
CA GLU A 15 -10.50 45.55 -8.96
C GLU A 15 -10.61 44.11 -8.44
N TYR A 16 -11.50 43.31 -9.01
CA TYR A 16 -11.62 41.89 -8.67
C TYR A 16 -10.32 41.11 -8.97
N ILE A 17 -9.70 41.33 -10.12
CA ILE A 17 -8.43 40.67 -10.49
C ILE A 17 -7.33 41.05 -9.50
N ASN A 18 -7.25 42.32 -9.10
CA ASN A 18 -6.28 42.79 -8.13
C ASN A 18 -6.50 42.17 -6.75
N GLN A 19 -7.75 42.20 -6.25
CA GLN A 19 -8.11 41.58 -4.97
C GLN A 19 -7.79 40.08 -4.97
N ARG A 20 -8.14 39.37 -6.04
CA ARG A 20 -7.83 37.94 -6.20
C ARG A 20 -6.33 37.68 -6.23
N THR A 21 -5.56 38.52 -6.93
CA THR A 21 -4.10 38.39 -7.01
C THR A 21 -3.44 38.62 -5.66
N ASN A 22 -3.90 39.63 -4.91
CA ASN A 22 -3.43 39.92 -3.57
C ASN A 22 -3.73 38.76 -2.61
N LEU A 23 -4.96 38.24 -2.63
CA LEU A 23 -5.33 37.10 -1.78
C LEU A 23 -4.47 35.85 -2.06
N ILE A 24 -4.19 35.55 -3.33
CA ILE A 24 -3.30 34.43 -3.69
C ILE A 24 -1.86 34.69 -3.22
N ALA A 25 -1.39 35.93 -3.26
CA ALA A 25 -0.06 36.29 -2.80
C ALA A 25 0.06 36.17 -1.27
N GLU A 26 -0.96 36.63 -0.54
CA GLU A 26 -1.08 36.48 0.92
C GLU A 26 -1.08 35.00 1.32
N GLU A 27 -1.93 34.17 0.71
CA GLU A 27 -1.98 32.73 0.97
C GLU A 27 -0.61 32.07 0.71
N ARG A 28 0.07 32.43 -0.39
CA ARG A 28 1.39 31.89 -0.72
C ARG A 28 2.46 32.31 0.29
N ALA A 29 2.36 33.51 0.84
CA ALA A 29 3.30 34.02 1.84
C ALA A 29 3.16 33.29 3.18
N GLU A 30 1.96 32.78 3.51
CA GLU A 30 1.69 32.05 4.76
C GLU A 30 2.06 30.56 4.73
N ARG A 31 2.42 30.01 3.57
CA ARG A 31 2.77 28.59 3.44
C ARG A 31 4.01 28.24 4.27
N PHE A 32 4.03 27.03 4.84
CA PHE A 32 5.19 26.52 5.59
C PHE A 32 6.50 26.50 4.78
N ASP A 33 6.40 26.41 3.45
CA ASP A 33 7.53 26.36 2.51
C ASP A 33 7.82 27.71 1.82
N ALA A 34 7.14 28.80 2.18
CA ALA A 34 7.23 30.09 1.50
C ALA A 34 8.66 30.65 1.45
N GLN A 35 9.36 30.63 2.59
CA GLN A 35 10.75 31.10 2.69
C GLN A 35 11.71 30.25 1.85
N VAL A 36 11.52 28.92 1.87
CA VAL A 36 12.33 27.97 1.08
C VAL A 36 12.16 28.26 -0.41
N ILE A 37 10.92 28.43 -0.88
CA ILE A 37 10.61 28.77 -2.26
C ILE A 37 11.22 30.12 -2.65
N ALA A 38 11.09 31.14 -1.79
CA ALA A 38 11.64 32.48 -2.05
C ALA A 38 13.18 32.47 -2.19
N SER A 39 13.86 31.61 -1.43
CA SER A 39 15.31 31.45 -1.46
C SER A 39 15.83 30.42 -2.47
N ALA A 40 14.95 29.78 -3.24
CA ALA A 40 15.31 28.69 -4.14
C ALA A 40 16.30 29.14 -5.24
N THR A 41 17.30 28.30 -5.48
CA THR A 41 18.25 28.45 -6.58
C THR A 41 17.59 28.21 -7.94
N GLU A 42 18.21 28.68 -9.01
CA GLU A 42 17.72 28.45 -10.38
C GLU A 42 17.61 26.95 -10.74
N LYS A 43 18.50 26.10 -10.16
CA LYS A 43 18.42 24.65 -10.34
C LYS A 43 17.20 24.05 -9.64
N GLU A 44 16.88 24.51 -8.43
CA GLU A 44 15.71 24.06 -7.68
C GLU A 44 14.41 24.52 -8.34
N LYS A 45 14.34 25.77 -8.81
CA LYS A 45 13.21 26.28 -9.61
C LYS A 45 13.02 25.43 -10.86
N ARG A 46 14.11 25.16 -11.60
CA ARG A 46 14.05 24.31 -12.80
C ARG A 46 13.60 22.88 -12.48
N ALA A 47 14.05 22.30 -11.38
CA ALA A 47 13.58 20.99 -10.94
C ALA A 47 12.08 21.00 -10.61
N ALA A 48 11.60 22.03 -9.90
CA ALA A 48 10.19 22.20 -9.56
C ALA A 48 9.30 22.38 -10.81
N GLU A 49 9.77 23.11 -11.83
CA GLU A 49 9.10 23.20 -13.13
C GLU A 49 8.96 21.85 -13.81
N ILE A 50 10.04 21.05 -13.85
CA ILE A 50 10.04 19.72 -14.47
C ILE A 50 9.05 18.80 -13.76
N VAL A 51 9.08 18.78 -12.41
CA VAL A 51 8.13 17.99 -11.61
C VAL A 51 6.70 18.45 -11.85
N SER A 52 6.45 19.76 -11.93
CA SER A 52 5.13 20.33 -12.20
C SER A 52 4.62 19.95 -13.59
N ALA A 53 5.49 19.97 -14.61
CA ALA A 53 5.16 19.55 -15.96
C ALA A 53 4.86 18.04 -16.04
N LEU A 54 5.64 17.21 -15.33
CA LEU A 54 5.36 15.77 -15.22
C LEU A 54 4.00 15.51 -14.56
N ARG A 55 3.69 16.21 -13.47
CA ARG A 55 2.40 16.10 -12.79
C ARG A 55 1.23 16.49 -13.70
N ALA A 56 1.35 17.60 -14.44
CA ALA A 56 0.33 18.04 -15.39
C ALA A 56 0.14 17.05 -16.55
N LYS A 57 1.25 16.47 -17.05
CA LYS A 57 1.22 15.44 -18.09
C LYS A 57 0.51 14.17 -17.58
N GLU A 58 0.87 13.67 -16.40
CA GLU A 58 0.22 12.49 -15.81
C GLU A 58 -1.26 12.72 -15.51
N ALA A 59 -1.64 13.90 -15.01
CA ALA A 59 -3.04 14.28 -14.82
C ALA A 59 -3.87 14.10 -16.09
N LYS A 60 -3.35 14.54 -17.24
CA LYS A 60 -4.03 14.42 -18.53
C LYS A 60 -3.98 12.99 -19.09
N GLU A 61 -2.80 12.37 -19.11
CA GLU A 61 -2.56 11.13 -19.85
C GLU A 61 -2.88 9.86 -19.09
N ILE A 62 -2.97 9.92 -17.76
CA ILE A 62 -3.22 8.76 -16.89
C ILE A 62 -4.52 8.95 -16.13
N TRP A 63 -4.64 10.05 -15.39
CA TRP A 63 -5.74 10.28 -14.44
C TRP A 63 -6.97 10.97 -15.05
N SER A 64 -6.95 11.24 -16.35
CA SER A 64 -8.08 11.79 -17.11
C SER A 64 -8.07 11.27 -18.55
N ALA A 65 -7.44 10.10 -18.76
CA ALA A 65 -7.14 9.56 -20.08
C ALA A 65 -8.39 9.07 -20.83
N SER A 66 -9.37 8.55 -20.10
CA SER A 66 -10.60 8.03 -20.67
C SER A 66 -11.79 8.28 -19.73
N PRO A 67 -12.92 8.83 -20.23
CA PRO A 67 -14.16 8.93 -19.48
C PRO A 67 -14.71 7.57 -19.01
N GLU A 68 -14.36 6.49 -19.71
CA GLU A 68 -14.84 5.13 -19.41
C GLU A 68 -14.04 4.45 -18.29
N LYS A 69 -12.78 4.86 -18.08
CA LYS A 69 -11.96 4.39 -16.97
C LYS A 69 -11.99 5.45 -15.88
N LEU A 70 -12.72 5.18 -14.80
CA LEU A 70 -12.74 5.97 -13.55
C LEU A 70 -11.37 5.91 -12.84
N MET A 71 -10.33 6.43 -13.47
CA MET A 71 -9.01 6.62 -12.91
C MET A 71 -8.84 8.09 -12.59
N TYR A 72 -8.67 8.43 -11.32
CA TYR A 72 -8.52 9.80 -10.87
C TYR A 72 -7.55 9.87 -9.68
N PRO A 73 -6.90 11.02 -9.44
CA PRO A 73 -6.04 11.17 -8.28
C PRO A 73 -6.88 11.08 -7.01
N GLY A 74 -6.50 10.19 -6.08
CA GLY A 74 -7.24 9.98 -4.83
C GLY A 74 -8.26 8.83 -4.86
N MET A 75 -8.34 8.07 -5.96
CA MET A 75 -9.05 6.79 -5.96
C MET A 75 -8.40 5.76 -5.02
N GLU A 76 -9.07 4.64 -4.82
CA GLU A 76 -8.64 3.51 -4.01
C GLU A 76 -7.18 3.09 -4.29
N PHE A 77 -6.31 3.22 -3.28
CA PHE A 77 -4.87 2.98 -3.43
C PHE A 77 -4.55 1.58 -3.97
N LEU A 78 -5.22 0.52 -3.50
CA LEU A 78 -4.91 -0.84 -3.95
C LEU A 78 -5.31 -1.09 -5.41
N ILE A 79 -6.22 -0.26 -5.97
CA ILE A 79 -6.57 -0.27 -7.39
C ILE A 79 -5.54 0.56 -8.18
N ALA A 80 -5.20 1.75 -7.69
CA ALA A 80 -4.28 2.67 -8.37
C ALA A 80 -2.80 2.26 -8.28
N ARG A 81 -2.43 1.41 -7.31
CA ARG A 81 -1.03 1.11 -6.95
C ARG A 81 -0.19 0.75 -8.18
N GLU A 82 -0.64 -0.20 -8.99
CA GLU A 82 0.16 -0.64 -10.14
C GLU A 82 0.36 0.48 -11.15
N THR A 83 -0.64 1.32 -11.38
CA THR A 83 -0.47 2.52 -12.21
C THR A 83 0.54 3.49 -11.59
N ILE A 84 0.41 3.81 -10.30
CA ILE A 84 1.31 4.73 -9.58
C ILE A 84 2.77 4.28 -9.70
N LEU A 85 3.02 2.98 -9.49
CA LEU A 85 4.37 2.42 -9.53
C LEU A 85 5.07 2.57 -10.90
N ASN A 86 4.27 2.69 -11.97
CA ASN A 86 4.75 2.81 -13.34
C ASN A 86 4.84 4.27 -13.84
N THR A 87 4.51 5.28 -13.02
CA THR A 87 4.56 6.68 -13.47
C THR A 87 5.96 7.31 -13.37
N LYS A 88 6.22 8.31 -14.23
CA LYS A 88 7.52 9.02 -14.26
C LYS A 88 7.68 9.90 -13.03
N LEU A 89 6.60 10.51 -12.57
CA LEU A 89 6.55 11.29 -11.34
C LEU A 89 6.92 10.41 -10.14
N PHE A 90 6.34 9.21 -10.03
CA PHE A 90 6.70 8.30 -8.95
C PHE A 90 8.19 7.89 -9.02
N ALA A 91 8.73 7.65 -10.23
CA ALA A 91 10.15 7.38 -10.41
C ALA A 91 11.07 8.53 -9.92
N VAL A 92 10.62 9.79 -10.06
CA VAL A 92 11.32 10.95 -9.49
C VAL A 92 11.15 10.99 -7.96
N VAL A 93 9.93 10.83 -7.45
CA VAL A 93 9.62 10.84 -6.00
C VAL A 93 10.41 9.76 -5.24
N LYS A 94 10.64 8.59 -5.84
CA LYS A 94 11.49 7.54 -5.26
C LYS A 94 12.91 8.02 -4.99
N LYS A 95 13.46 8.88 -5.84
CA LYS A 95 14.83 9.41 -5.73
C LYS A 95 14.98 10.59 -4.75
N LEU A 96 13.88 11.22 -4.34
CA LEU A 96 13.93 12.36 -3.43
C LEU A 96 14.41 11.94 -2.02
N PRO A 97 15.34 12.68 -1.39
CA PRO A 97 15.69 12.49 0.01
C PRO A 97 14.53 13.00 0.89
N LYS A 98 13.72 12.08 1.41
CA LYS A 98 12.50 12.40 2.18
C LYS A 98 12.75 12.69 3.67
N GLY A 99 14.01 12.73 4.09
CA GLY A 99 14.37 12.88 5.50
C GLY A 99 14.18 11.58 6.27
N ALA A 100 13.36 11.60 7.33
CA ALA A 100 13.18 10.49 8.27
C ALA A 100 11.74 9.94 8.25
N ILE A 101 11.58 8.67 8.62
CA ILE A 101 10.28 8.05 8.89
C ILE A 101 9.98 8.27 10.37
N LEU A 102 9.07 9.20 10.68
CA LEU A 102 8.74 9.59 12.07
C LEU A 102 7.52 8.85 12.66
N HIS A 103 6.79 8.10 11.82
CA HIS A 103 5.67 7.29 12.24
C HIS A 103 5.70 5.97 11.47
N GLY A 104 5.81 4.86 12.18
CA GLY A 104 5.86 3.52 11.60
C GLY A 104 5.66 2.46 12.68
N HIS A 105 4.86 1.46 12.36
CA HIS A 105 4.66 0.28 13.18
C HIS A 105 5.62 -0.80 12.68
N MET A 106 6.55 -1.25 13.53
CA MET A 106 7.72 -2.06 13.14
C MET A 106 7.34 -3.33 12.37
N ASP A 107 6.27 -3.97 12.83
CA ASP A 107 5.60 -5.13 12.27
C ASP A 107 4.98 -4.92 10.88
N ALA A 108 4.66 -3.68 10.50
CA ALA A 108 4.12 -3.32 9.19
C ALA A 108 5.14 -2.65 8.26
N MET A 109 6.40 -2.50 8.69
CA MET A 109 7.44 -1.85 7.91
C MET A 109 8.23 -2.80 6.99
N CYS A 110 8.04 -4.11 7.15
CA CYS A 110 8.73 -5.13 6.37
C CYS A 110 7.87 -5.62 5.21
N ASP A 111 8.49 -5.89 4.06
CA ASP A 111 7.79 -6.53 2.95
C ASP A 111 7.39 -7.97 3.35
N ALA A 112 6.10 -8.30 3.20
CA ALA A 112 5.56 -9.59 3.64
C ALA A 112 6.22 -10.79 2.94
N LYS A 113 6.59 -10.63 1.66
CA LYS A 113 7.30 -11.67 0.90
C LYS A 113 8.72 -11.83 1.41
N PHE A 114 9.43 -10.74 1.69
CA PHE A 114 10.75 -10.78 2.32
C PHE A 114 10.71 -11.46 3.69
N LEU A 115 9.74 -11.12 4.55
CA LEU A 115 9.57 -11.73 5.86
C LEU A 115 9.39 -13.25 5.74
N TYR A 116 8.44 -13.68 4.90
CA TYR A 116 8.17 -15.08 4.63
C TYR A 116 9.38 -15.83 4.05
N GLN A 117 10.06 -15.24 3.07
CA GLN A 117 11.25 -15.83 2.47
C GLN A 117 12.40 -15.98 3.46
N ASN A 118 12.50 -15.09 4.46
CA ASN A 118 13.46 -15.28 5.54
C ASN A 118 13.01 -16.37 6.51
N ALA A 119 11.73 -16.45 6.86
CA ALA A 119 11.20 -17.52 7.72
C ALA A 119 11.50 -18.91 7.13
N LEU A 120 11.38 -19.06 5.80
CA LEU A 120 11.72 -20.32 5.10
C LEU A 120 13.18 -20.77 5.28
N LYS A 121 14.11 -19.87 5.60
CA LYS A 121 15.53 -20.22 5.79
C LYS A 121 15.82 -20.87 7.13
N TYR A 122 14.90 -20.80 8.09
CA TYR A 122 15.10 -21.30 9.45
C TYR A 122 14.35 -22.62 9.66
N PRO A 123 15.05 -23.75 9.86
CA PRO A 123 14.42 -25.06 10.08
C PRO A 123 13.50 -25.11 11.32
N GLN A 124 13.70 -24.22 12.28
CA GLN A 124 12.92 -24.12 13.51
C GLN A 124 11.53 -23.49 13.27
N MET A 125 11.31 -22.85 12.12
CA MET A 125 10.03 -22.23 11.81
C MET A 125 8.98 -23.29 11.47
N HIS A 126 7.87 -23.25 12.20
CA HIS A 126 6.72 -24.10 11.98
C HIS A 126 5.49 -23.26 11.69
N VAL A 127 4.53 -23.88 11.01
CA VAL A 127 3.22 -23.33 10.70
C VAL A 127 2.14 -24.28 11.19
N ARG A 128 0.99 -23.73 11.58
CA ARG A 128 -0.22 -24.49 11.86
C ARG A 128 -1.46 -23.73 11.44
N VAL A 129 -2.55 -24.45 11.32
CA VAL A 129 -3.89 -23.94 11.08
C VAL A 129 -4.90 -24.63 12.01
N ASN A 130 -6.01 -23.96 12.28
CA ASN A 130 -7.05 -24.42 13.22
C ASN A 130 -8.10 -25.34 12.56
N SER A 131 -7.96 -25.67 11.28
CA SER A 131 -8.88 -26.53 10.54
C SER A 131 -8.15 -27.34 9.49
N LEU A 132 -8.75 -28.45 9.06
CA LEU A 132 -8.29 -29.18 7.88
C LEU A 132 -8.50 -28.34 6.62
N ILE A 133 -7.54 -28.37 5.68
CA ILE A 133 -7.66 -27.73 4.38
C ILE A 133 -8.22 -28.75 3.39
N THR A 134 -9.42 -28.50 2.88
CA THR A 134 -10.06 -29.30 1.82
C THR A 134 -10.33 -28.43 0.58
N SER A 135 -10.53 -29.05 -0.58
CA SER A 135 -10.79 -28.36 -1.87
C SER A 135 -11.93 -27.34 -1.83
N ASP A 136 -12.91 -27.57 -0.95
CA ASP A 136 -14.15 -26.80 -0.90
C ASP A 136 -14.11 -25.70 0.18
N SER A 137 -13.02 -25.64 0.96
CA SER A 137 -12.89 -24.74 2.11
C SER A 137 -12.03 -23.51 1.78
N SER A 138 -12.40 -22.35 2.35
CA SER A 138 -11.50 -21.19 2.34
C SER A 138 -10.27 -21.48 3.19
N LEU A 139 -9.09 -21.14 2.68
CA LEU A 139 -7.85 -21.35 3.41
C LEU A 139 -7.88 -20.60 4.76
N PRO A 140 -7.63 -21.27 5.90
CA PRO A 140 -7.66 -20.67 7.23
C PRO A 140 -6.50 -19.68 7.43
N LEU A 141 -6.53 -18.92 8.52
CA LEU A 141 -5.41 -18.06 8.90
C LEU A 141 -4.27 -18.91 9.50
N PRO A 142 -3.05 -18.87 8.94
CA PRO A 142 -1.91 -19.60 9.47
C PRO A 142 -1.35 -18.91 10.72
N GLN A 143 -0.79 -19.71 11.62
CA GLN A 143 0.03 -19.24 12.74
C GLN A 143 1.45 -19.74 12.57
N PHE A 144 2.42 -18.87 12.83
CA PHE A 144 3.83 -19.19 12.73
C PHE A 144 4.51 -19.15 14.09
N LYS A 145 5.45 -20.06 14.31
CA LYS A 145 6.27 -20.03 15.52
C LYS A 145 7.62 -20.71 15.31
N PRO A 146 8.74 -20.12 15.76
CA PRO A 146 9.98 -20.85 15.95
C PRO A 146 9.82 -21.79 17.16
N LEU A 147 10.09 -23.09 16.97
CA LEU A 147 10.00 -24.08 18.04
C LEU A 147 11.37 -24.40 18.63
N THR A 148 11.38 -24.91 19.86
CA THR A 148 12.59 -25.45 20.51
C THR A 148 13.05 -26.74 19.80
N ALA A 149 14.29 -27.16 20.02
CA ALA A 149 14.85 -28.36 19.40
C ALA A 149 13.99 -29.61 19.67
N ASP A 150 13.58 -29.84 20.92
CA ASP A 150 12.75 -31.00 21.31
C ASP A 150 11.41 -31.03 20.55
N LEU A 151 10.76 -29.87 20.44
CA LEU A 151 9.51 -29.74 19.68
C LEU A 151 9.73 -29.91 18.18
N CYS A 152 10.84 -29.42 17.63
CA CYS A 152 11.18 -29.68 16.22
C CYS A 152 11.32 -31.18 15.96
N THR A 153 11.96 -31.93 16.86
CA THR A 153 12.08 -33.38 16.76
C THR A 153 10.72 -34.07 16.89
N GLN A 154 9.86 -33.61 17.82
CA GLN A 154 8.50 -34.13 17.99
C GLN A 154 7.65 -33.99 16.72
N PHE A 155 7.74 -32.85 16.04
CA PHE A 155 6.91 -32.53 14.86
C PHE A 155 7.58 -32.82 13.51
N LEU A 156 8.77 -33.42 13.51
CA LEU A 156 9.53 -33.74 12.29
C LEU A 156 8.69 -34.54 11.27
N ASN A 157 7.90 -35.49 11.78
CA ASN A 157 7.07 -36.38 10.98
C ASN A 157 5.57 -36.00 11.01
N ALA A 158 5.22 -34.80 11.45
CA ALA A 158 3.82 -34.33 11.45
C ALA A 158 3.23 -34.38 10.03
N PRO A 159 1.98 -34.82 9.84
CA PRO A 159 1.32 -34.78 8.53
C PRO A 159 1.29 -33.35 7.95
N GLY A 160 1.40 -33.22 6.63
CA GLY A 160 1.28 -31.92 5.95
C GLY A 160 -0.10 -31.28 6.15
N LEU A 161 -0.21 -29.96 5.96
CA LEU A 161 -1.44 -29.19 6.29
C LEU A 161 -2.69 -29.60 5.48
N THR A 162 -2.49 -30.15 4.28
CA THR A 162 -3.57 -30.65 3.39
C THR A 162 -3.75 -32.16 3.50
N SER A 163 -3.04 -32.84 4.40
CA SER A 163 -3.21 -34.28 4.62
C SER A 163 -4.49 -34.53 5.40
N GLU A 164 -5.26 -35.55 5.01
CA GLU A 164 -6.44 -36.02 5.78
C GLU A 164 -6.10 -36.39 7.24
N ASN A 165 -4.84 -36.72 7.52
CA ASN A 165 -4.34 -37.05 8.86
C ASN A 165 -3.87 -35.82 9.66
N TYR A 166 -3.94 -34.62 9.09
CA TYR A 166 -3.58 -33.39 9.79
C TYR A 166 -4.51 -33.18 10.98
N THR A 167 -3.92 -33.03 12.17
CA THR A 167 -4.66 -32.67 13.38
C THR A 167 -4.67 -31.14 13.50
N PRO A 168 -5.85 -30.48 13.59
CA PRO A 168 -5.93 -29.05 13.83
C PRO A 168 -5.06 -28.59 15.00
N ASP A 169 -4.45 -27.41 14.85
CA ASP A 169 -3.51 -26.79 15.79
C ASP A 169 -2.18 -27.53 16.02
N SER A 170 -1.90 -28.63 15.30
CA SER A 170 -0.59 -29.29 15.30
C SER A 170 0.43 -28.56 14.43
N TRP A 171 1.69 -28.53 14.88
CA TRP A 171 2.76 -27.83 14.17
C TRP A 171 3.33 -28.68 13.04
N VAL A 172 3.58 -28.03 11.90
CA VAL A 172 4.26 -28.63 10.74
C VAL A 172 5.48 -27.78 10.40
N PRO A 173 6.66 -28.39 10.15
CA PRO A 173 7.83 -27.64 9.70
C PRO A 173 7.50 -26.82 8.44
N LEU A 174 7.85 -25.54 8.43
CA LEU A 174 7.39 -24.60 7.39
C LEU A 174 7.79 -25.04 5.97
N GLN A 175 9.04 -25.49 5.79
CA GLN A 175 9.51 -26.00 4.50
C GLN A 175 8.74 -27.24 4.05
N LYS A 176 8.41 -28.14 4.99
CA LYS A 176 7.62 -29.34 4.72
C LYS A 176 6.20 -28.96 4.29
N ALA A 177 5.54 -28.10 5.07
CA ALA A 177 4.21 -27.60 4.77
C ALA A 177 4.12 -26.98 3.37
N ARG A 178 5.13 -26.20 2.97
CA ARG A 178 5.23 -25.62 1.62
C ARG A 178 5.40 -26.68 0.53
N ASN A 179 6.28 -27.65 0.73
CA ASN A 179 6.64 -28.64 -0.30
C ASN A 179 5.55 -29.71 -0.48
N GLU A 180 4.83 -30.05 0.58
CA GLU A 180 3.77 -31.06 0.59
C GLU A 180 2.37 -30.46 0.39
N PHE A 181 2.27 -29.16 0.14
CA PHE A 181 0.99 -28.51 -0.09
C PHE A 181 0.34 -29.06 -1.36
N GLU A 182 -0.90 -29.54 -1.26
CA GLU A 182 -1.61 -30.21 -2.37
C GLU A 182 -1.70 -29.35 -3.64
N TYR A 183 -1.90 -28.04 -3.48
CA TYR A 183 -1.99 -27.08 -4.60
C TYR A 183 -0.63 -26.58 -5.09
N GLY A 184 0.46 -27.10 -4.53
CA GLY A 184 1.83 -26.78 -4.89
C GLY A 184 2.44 -25.61 -4.09
N PRO A 185 3.78 -25.51 -4.10
CA PRO A 185 4.51 -24.55 -3.28
C PRO A 185 4.24 -23.09 -3.64
N GLU A 186 3.89 -22.79 -4.90
CA GLU A 186 3.58 -21.42 -5.33
C GLU A 186 2.24 -20.94 -4.79
N GLU A 187 1.24 -21.82 -4.73
CA GLU A 187 -0.07 -21.49 -4.15
C GLU A 187 0.03 -21.35 -2.62
N PHE A 188 0.88 -22.18 -1.98
CA PHE A 188 1.23 -22.00 -0.57
C PHE A 188 1.84 -20.60 -0.34
N ASP A 189 2.83 -20.20 -1.14
CA ASP A 189 3.47 -18.89 -1.02
C ASP A 189 2.48 -17.74 -1.20
N LYS A 190 1.56 -17.84 -2.19
CA LYS A 190 0.50 -16.84 -2.43
C LYS A 190 -0.46 -16.75 -1.24
N TRP A 191 -0.89 -17.88 -0.69
CA TRP A 191 -1.76 -17.92 0.47
C TRP A 191 -1.10 -17.26 1.68
N ILE A 192 0.11 -17.68 2.05
CA ILE A 192 0.81 -17.12 3.21
C ILE A 192 1.01 -15.61 3.06
N VAL A 193 1.58 -15.16 1.94
CA VAL A 193 1.82 -13.73 1.71
C VAL A 193 0.51 -12.94 1.65
N GLY A 194 -0.54 -13.52 1.05
CA GLY A 194 -1.87 -12.93 1.00
C GLY A 194 -2.51 -12.74 2.38
N THR A 195 -2.29 -13.66 3.32
CA THR A 195 -2.82 -13.53 4.69
C THR A 195 -2.13 -12.43 5.52
N MET A 196 -0.92 -12.00 5.15
CA MET A 196 -0.20 -10.88 5.76
C MET A 196 -0.50 -9.52 5.10
N MET A 197 -1.34 -9.49 4.07
CA MET A 197 -1.68 -8.28 3.34
C MET A 197 -3.20 -8.11 3.23
N ILE A 198 -3.60 -6.93 2.75
CA ILE A 198 -4.99 -6.63 2.38
C ILE A 198 -5.03 -6.50 0.87
N ASN A 199 -5.93 -7.25 0.23
CA ASN A 199 -6.16 -7.17 -1.21
C ASN A 199 -7.37 -6.28 -1.56
N PRO A 200 -7.55 -5.87 -2.84
CA PRO A 200 -8.65 -4.99 -3.24
C PRO A 200 -10.05 -5.54 -2.93
N LYS A 201 -10.29 -6.84 -3.12
CA LYS A 201 -11.59 -7.46 -2.82
C LYS A 201 -11.88 -7.39 -1.33
N GLU A 202 -10.88 -7.64 -0.50
CA GLU A 202 -11.01 -7.50 0.95
C GLU A 202 -11.30 -6.05 1.36
N ALA A 203 -10.53 -5.09 0.84
CA ALA A 203 -10.66 -3.68 1.22
C ALA A 203 -11.98 -3.05 0.79
N TYR A 204 -12.48 -3.39 -0.40
CA TYR A 204 -13.57 -2.64 -1.04
C TYR A 204 -14.86 -3.43 -1.20
N VAL A 205 -14.84 -4.76 -0.99
CA VAL A 205 -16.03 -5.62 -1.09
C VAL A 205 -16.30 -6.32 0.23
N ASP A 206 -15.39 -7.17 0.70
CA ASP A 206 -15.65 -8.06 1.84
C ASP A 206 -15.67 -7.29 3.18
N TYR A 207 -14.69 -6.39 3.37
CA TYR A 207 -14.49 -5.59 4.59
C TYR A 207 -14.71 -4.09 4.33
N ASN A 208 -15.75 -3.76 3.56
CA ASN A 208 -16.06 -2.42 3.05
C ASN A 208 -16.54 -1.37 4.08
N THR A 209 -16.27 -1.55 5.38
CA THR A 209 -16.58 -0.58 6.43
C THR A 209 -15.37 -0.41 7.33
N SER A 210 -15.26 0.73 8.03
CA SER A 210 -14.15 0.97 8.95
C SER A 210 -14.00 -0.15 9.99
N VAL A 211 -15.09 -0.64 10.58
CA VAL A 211 -15.04 -1.71 11.58
C VAL A 211 -14.50 -3.01 10.98
N LYS A 212 -15.05 -3.41 9.83
CA LYS A 212 -14.63 -4.64 9.15
C LYS A 212 -13.18 -4.57 8.68
N ILE A 213 -12.76 -3.46 8.08
CA ILE A 213 -11.38 -3.36 7.59
C ILE A 213 -10.37 -3.35 8.74
N TRP A 214 -10.73 -2.81 9.91
CA TRP A 214 -9.90 -2.91 11.12
C TRP A 214 -9.77 -4.35 11.62
N GLU A 215 -10.82 -5.16 11.53
CA GLU A 215 -10.75 -6.59 11.83
C GLU A 215 -9.81 -7.34 10.88
N LYS A 216 -9.95 -7.09 9.56
CA LYS A 216 -9.05 -7.66 8.55
C LYS A 216 -7.62 -7.17 8.73
N PHE A 217 -7.41 -5.88 8.99
CA PHE A 217 -6.10 -5.31 9.28
C PHE A 217 -5.48 -5.97 10.51
N GLY A 218 -6.21 -6.09 11.63
CA GLY A 218 -5.72 -6.82 12.80
C GLY A 218 -5.35 -8.28 12.51
N SER A 219 -6.04 -8.94 11.57
CA SER A 219 -5.70 -10.30 11.16
C SER A 219 -4.32 -10.41 10.50
N THR A 220 -3.88 -9.39 9.74
CA THR A 220 -2.58 -9.44 9.07
C THR A 220 -1.41 -9.40 10.06
N PHE A 221 -1.55 -8.64 11.15
CA PHE A 221 -0.56 -8.59 12.24
C PHE A 221 -0.46 -9.89 13.01
N ARG A 222 -1.62 -10.49 13.34
CA ARG A 222 -1.66 -11.79 14.02
C ARG A 222 -0.93 -12.89 13.22
N VAL A 223 -1.02 -12.85 11.90
CA VAL A 223 -0.30 -13.79 11.04
C VAL A 223 1.20 -13.46 10.97
N ALA A 224 1.55 -12.19 10.83
CA ALA A 224 2.95 -11.74 10.74
C ALA A 224 3.77 -11.97 12.03
N GLY A 225 3.12 -12.35 13.14
CA GLY A 225 3.78 -12.74 14.39
C GLY A 225 3.75 -11.67 15.49
N VAL A 226 2.69 -10.87 15.53
CA VAL A 226 2.41 -9.85 16.56
C VAL A 226 1.21 -10.22 17.40
#